data_AF-G2QM23-F1
#
_entry.id   AF-G2QM23-F1
#
_cell.length_a   1.000
_cell.length_b   1.000
_cell.length_c   1.000
_cell.angle_alpha   90.00
_cell.angle_beta   90.00
_cell.angle_gamma   90.00
#
_symmetry.space_group_name_H-M   'P 1'
#
loop_
_entity.id
_entity.type
_entity.pdbx_description
1 polymer ?
#
loop_
_entity_poly.entity_id
_entity_poly.type
_entity_poly.pdbx_seq_one_letter_code
_entity_poly.pdbx_strand_id
1 'polypeptide(L)' 'GAIIPKFYGLLRYNGTRAILLEYLGGISLSAPEGVTITLEELSSLLQLYYQAFYAFDVHQDNANLSNF' A
#
# COMPACT_ATOMS: atom_id res chain seq x y z
N GLY A 1 3.32 -12.36 -3.12
CA GLY A 1 2.21 -11.75 -2.35
C GLY A 1 1.47 -10.80 -3.27
N ALA A 2 0.20 -10.49 -2.97
CA ALA A 2 -0.50 -9.43 -3.68
C ALA A 2 0.14 -8.06 -3.32
N ILE A 3 0.34 -7.20 -4.32
CA ILE A 3 0.94 -5.86 -4.17
C ILE A 3 -0.17 -4.82 -3.99
N ILE A 4 -1.29 -4.98 -4.70
CA ILE A 4 -2.49 -4.16 -4.58
C ILE A 4 -3.56 -5.00 -3.87
N PRO A 5 -4.14 -4.53 -2.76
CA PRO A 5 -5.15 -5.30 -2.04
C PRO A 5 -6.43 -5.40 -2.86
N LYS A 6 -7.02 -6.60 -2.95
CA LYS A 6 -8.33 -6.76 -3.58
C LYS A 6 -9.40 -6.03 -2.80
N PHE A 7 -10.27 -5.33 -3.52
CA PHE A 7 -11.47 -4.73 -2.97
C PHE A 7 -12.63 -5.74 -2.97
N TYR A 8 -13.20 -6.02 -1.80
CA TYR A 8 -14.32 -6.94 -1.65
C TYR A 8 -15.67 -6.25 -1.57
N GLY A 9 -15.71 -4.97 -1.17
CA GLY A 9 -16.95 -4.23 -1.08
C GLY A 9 -16.95 -3.06 -0.09
N LEU A 10 -18.06 -2.35 -0.07
CA LEU A 10 -18.37 -1.32 0.91
C LEU A 10 -19.33 -1.87 1.95
N LEU A 11 -19.11 -1.53 3.22
CA LEU A 11 -20.00 -1.91 4.31
C LEU A 11 -20.17 -0.77 5.32
N ARG A 12 -21.13 -0.93 6.24
CA ARG A 12 -21.26 -0.06 7.41
C ARG A 12 -20.80 -0.81 8.65
N TYR A 13 -19.80 -0.27 9.33
CA TYR A 13 -19.31 -0.78 10.61
C TYR A 13 -19.57 0.26 11.70
N ASN A 14 -20.37 -0.09 12.71
CA ASN A 14 -20.80 0.82 13.77
C ASN A 14 -21.34 2.17 13.25
N GLY A 15 -22.15 2.12 12.18
CA GLY A 15 -22.73 3.30 11.54
C GLY A 15 -21.80 4.04 10.57
N THR A 16 -20.49 3.77 10.60
CA THR A 16 -19.47 4.40 9.75
C THR A 16 -19.28 3.62 8.45
N ARG A 17 -19.08 4.33 7.33
CA ARG A 17 -18.74 3.70 6.04
C ARG A 17 -17.32 3.13 6.12
N ALA A 18 -17.19 1.87 5.72
CA ALA A 18 -15.92 1.17 5.67
C ALA A 18 -15.74 0.46 4.32
N ILE A 19 -14.48 0.27 3.95
CA ILE A 19 -14.04 -0.47 2.76
C ILE A 19 -13.47 -1.80 3.25
N LEU A 20 -13.89 -2.92 2.66
CA LEU A 20 -13.31 -4.23 2.92
C LEU A 20 -12.24 -4.55 1.87
N LEU A 21 -11.01 -4.77 2.33
CA LEU A 21 -9.84 -5.03 1.50
C LEU A 21 -9.16 -6.34 1.91
N GLU A 22 -8.46 -6.98 0.97
CA GLU A 22 -7.54 -8.08 1.26
C GLU A 22 -6.44 -7.65 2.23
N TYR A 23 -6.21 -8.45 3.27
CA TYR A 23 -5.10 -8.23 4.17
C TYR A 23 -3.80 -8.72 3.53
N LEU A 24 -2.86 -7.81 3.30
CA LEU A 24 -1.59 -8.10 2.63
C LEU A 24 -0.47 -8.58 3.58
N GLY A 25 -0.66 -8.44 4.90
CA GLY A 25 0.43 -8.64 5.87
C GLY A 25 1.49 -7.54 5.79
N GLY A 26 2.62 -7.77 6.48
CA GLY A 26 3.76 -6.84 6.46
C GLY A 26 3.65 -5.67 7.46
N ILE A 27 4.59 -4.73 7.34
CA ILE A 27 4.70 -3.52 8.15
C ILE A 27 4.82 -2.35 7.18
N SER A 28 4.14 -1.26 7.49
CA SER A 28 4.23 0.02 6.75
C SER A 28 5.68 0.48 6.63
N LEU A 29 6.09 1.04 5.49
CA LEU A 29 7.41 1.69 5.35
C LEU A 29 7.60 2.89 6.28
N SER A 30 6.52 3.42 6.84
CA SER A 30 6.59 4.44 7.90
C SER A 30 6.91 3.86 9.29
N ALA A 31 7.09 2.54 9.42
CA ALA A 31 7.26 1.87 10.72
C ALA A 31 8.29 0.71 10.69
N PRO A 32 9.01 0.45 11.80
CA PRO A 32 9.04 1.30 12.99
C PRO A 32 9.82 2.60 12.73
N GLU A 33 9.48 3.64 13.49
CA GLU A 33 10.08 4.96 13.36
C GLU A 33 11.60 4.92 13.63
N GLY A 34 12.37 5.70 12.85
CA GLY A 34 13.83 5.81 13.01
C GLY A 34 14.64 4.70 12.34
N VAL A 35 13.99 3.71 11.72
CA VAL A 35 14.69 2.73 10.87
C VAL A 35 15.21 3.41 9.61
N THR A 36 16.46 3.12 9.27
CA THR A 36 17.07 3.57 8.01
C THR A 36 16.95 2.47 6.97
N ILE A 37 16.53 2.85 5.76
CA ILE A 37 16.50 1.99 4.58
C ILE A 37 17.49 2.54 3.56
N THR A 38 18.21 1.66 2.85
CA THR A 38 19.07 2.10 1.77
C THR A 38 18.25 2.53 0.56
N LEU A 39 18.82 3.37 -0.30
CA LEU A 39 18.16 3.79 -1.53
C LEU A 39 17.85 2.59 -2.45
N GLU A 40 18.71 1.59 -2.47
CA GLU A 40 18.54 0.38 -3.29
C GLU A 40 17.35 -0.47 -2.81
N GLU A 41 17.25 -0.69 -1.49
CA GLU A 41 16.12 -1.40 -0.89
C GLU A 41 14.81 -0.64 -1.12
N LEU A 42 14.80 0.67 -0.89
CA LEU A 42 13.63 1.50 -1.13
C LEU A 42 13.20 1.46 -2.61
N SER A 43 14.16 1.58 -3.53
CA SER A 43 13.89 1.56 -4.96
C SER A 43 13.30 0.23 -5.40
N SER A 44 13.82 -0.88 -4.88
CA SER A 44 13.33 -2.23 -5.20
C SER A 44 11.88 -2.44 -4.74
N LEU A 45 11.53 -1.93 -3.55
CA LEU A 45 10.17 -1.99 -3.02
C LEU A 45 9.20 -1.14 -3.83
N LEU A 46 9.58 0.11 -4.11
CA LEU A 46 8.74 1.04 -4.86
C LEU A 46 8.56 0.63 -6.32
N GLN A 47 9.56 0.02 -6.95
CA GLN A 47 9.47 -0.41 -8.34
C GLN A 47 8.36 -1.45 -8.55
N LEU A 48 8.27 -2.44 -7.66
CA LEU A 48 7.21 -3.46 -7.71
C LEU A 48 5.82 -2.83 -7.53
N TYR A 49 5.73 -1.87 -6.62
CA TYR A 49 4.52 -1.09 -6.38
C TYR A 49 4.09 -0.31 -7.65
N TYR A 50 4.99 0.50 -8.23
CA TYR A 50 4.64 1.32 -9.39
C TYR A 50 4.32 0.49 -10.63
N GLN A 51 5.00 -0.63 -10.84
CA GLN A 51 4.67 -1.56 -11.93
C GLN A 51 3.25 -2.13 -11.79
N ALA A 52 2.83 -2.47 -10.57
CA ALA A 52 1.49 -2.97 -10.32
C ALA A 52 0.43 -1.89 -10.62
N PHE A 53 0.66 -0.64 -10.22
CA PHE A 53 -0.27 0.47 -10.46
C PHE A 53 -0.35 0.88 -11.94
N TYR A 54 0.80 0.89 -12.63
CA TYR A 54 0.87 1.20 -14.05
C TYR A 54 0.04 0.22 -14.90
N ALA A 55 -0.04 -1.05 -14.50
CA ALA A 55 -0.89 -2.04 -15.18
C ALA A 55 -2.39 -1.70 -15.15
N PHE A 56 -2.82 -0.80 -14.26
CA PHE A 56 -4.19 -0.30 -14.15
C PHE A 56 -4.35 1.16 -14.61
N ASP A 57 -3.32 1.76 -15.23
CA ASP A 57 -3.27 3.18 -15.61
C ASP A 57 -3.52 4.14 -14.42
N VAL A 58 -3.24 3.69 -13.20
CA VAL A 58 -3.41 4.48 -11.98
C VAL A 58 -2.12 5.20 -11.63
N HIS A 59 -2.21 6.51 -11.44
CA HIS A 59 -1.13 7.34 -10.94
C HIS A 59 -1.37 7.59 -9.45
N GLN A 60 -0.39 7.25 -8.60
CA GLN A 60 -0.49 7.53 -7.17
C GLN A 60 -0.01 8.95 -6.89
N ASP A 61 -0.94 9.84 -6.56
CA ASP A 61 -0.61 11.23 -6.20
C ASP A 61 -0.24 11.40 -4.71
N ASN A 62 -0.38 10.34 -3.91
CA ASN A 62 -0.13 10.36 -2.47
C ASN A 62 1.11 9.54 -2.09
N ALA A 63 2.28 10.16 -2.13
CA ALA A 63 3.57 9.55 -1.83
C ALA A 63 3.88 9.36 -0.33
N ASN A 64 2.86 9.28 0.54
CA ASN A 64 3.09 9.02 1.96
C ASN A 64 3.56 7.57 2.19
N LEU A 65 4.69 7.39 2.90
CA LEU A 65 5.27 6.10 3.26
C LEU A 65 4.32 5.18 4.03
N SER A 66 3.30 5.73 4.70
CA SER A 66 2.29 4.92 5.39
C SER A 66 1.37 4.12 4.47
N ASN A 67 1.42 4.39 3.16
CA ASN A 67 0.63 3.70 2.14
C ASN A 67 1.40 2.56 1.45
N PHE A 68 2.63 2.27 1.89
CA PHE A 68 3.52 1.27 1.30
C PHE A 68 3.89 0.21 2.32
#